data_AF-A0A370VTA2-F1
#
_entry.id   AF-A0A370VTA2-F1
#
_cell.length_a   1.000
_cell.length_b   1.000
_cell.length_c   1.000
_cell.angle_alpha   90.00
_cell.angle_beta   90.00
_cell.angle_gamma   90.00
#
_symmetry.space_group_name_H-M   'P 1'
#
loop_
_entity.id
_entity.type
_entity.pdbx_description
1 polymer ?
#
loop_
_entity_poly.entity_id
_entity_poly.type
_entity_poly.pdbx_seq_one_letter_code
_entity_poly.pdbx_strand_id
1 'polypeptide(L)'
;MAGRQRVDRSTVFRVARRSDTTEGRRHLLTAALVWGTGTKARSVTRRAEIFAVSARDIDARLKAGLGTLRQAGPVAAYYAFNNDQHIKHLGPAFFTKVLYFAGHEQCDETWRPLILDRFVALALRAADTEETWPTSGWTTPWYRRYVHITHEHALKAGVAPDQIEAALFSWGKQLK
;
A
#
# COMPACT_ATOMS: atom_id res chain seq x y z
N MET A 1 4.11 30.85 14.17
CA MET A 1 3.66 30.13 12.96
C MET A 1 3.74 28.64 13.24
N ALA A 2 2.62 28.01 13.60
CA ALA A 2 2.62 26.56 13.85
C ALA A 2 2.96 25.84 12.54
N GLY A 3 4.05 25.07 12.53
CA GLY A 3 4.46 24.28 11.37
C GLY A 3 3.33 23.35 10.92
N ARG A 4 3.18 23.19 9.60
CA ARG A 4 2.14 22.34 9.02
C ARG A 4 2.24 20.92 9.60
N GLN A 5 1.20 20.47 10.31
CA GLN A 5 1.16 19.10 10.82
C GLN A 5 1.17 18.12 9.65
N ARG A 6 2.12 17.17 9.69
CA ARG A 6 2.29 16.12 8.69
C ARG A 6 1.90 14.79 9.31
N VAL A 7 1.10 14.01 8.60
CA VAL A 7 0.91 12.59 8.94
C VAL A 7 2.21 11.86 8.61
N ASP A 8 2.93 11.42 9.63
CA ASP A 8 4.14 10.62 9.51
C ASP A 8 3.81 9.11 9.54
N ARG A 9 4.81 8.26 9.27
CA ARG A 9 4.63 6.80 9.23
C ARG A 9 4.14 6.27 10.59
N SER A 10 4.65 6.82 11.69
CA SER A 10 4.29 6.42 13.07
C SER A 10 2.81 6.69 13.39
N THR A 11 2.27 7.81 12.91
CA THR A 11 0.86 8.16 13.08
C THR A 11 -0.05 7.18 12.35
N VAL A 12 0.31 6.79 11.12
CA VAL A 12 -0.53 5.83 10.36
C VAL A 12 -0.54 4.46 11.02
N PHE A 13 0.59 3.97 11.55
CA PHE A 13 0.62 2.72 12.33
C PHE A 13 -0.28 2.78 13.56
N ARG A 14 -0.25 3.88 14.31
CA ARG A 14 -1.13 4.07 15.48
C ARG A 14 -2.61 4.02 15.12
N VAL A 15 -2.98 4.58 13.97
CA VAL A 15 -4.34 4.50 13.43
C VAL A 15 -4.67 3.07 13.00
N ALA A 16 -3.73 2.37 12.34
CA ALA A 16 -3.93 1.01 11.84
C ALA A 16 -4.26 -0.02 12.94
N ARG A 17 -3.72 0.17 14.15
CA ARG A 17 -4.02 -0.68 15.32
C ARG A 17 -5.49 -0.70 15.73
N ARG A 18 -6.29 0.27 15.28
CA ARG A 18 -7.74 0.38 15.58
C ARG A 18 -8.61 -0.09 14.41
N SER A 19 -8.05 -0.73 13.39
CA SER A 19 -8.72 -1.10 12.13
C SER A 19 -9.64 -2.34 12.20
N ASP A 20 -9.91 -2.84 13.40
CA ASP A 20 -10.89 -3.88 13.70
C ASP A 20 -12.34 -3.37 13.64
N THR A 21 -12.55 -2.08 13.91
CA THR A 21 -13.85 -1.40 13.79
C THR A 21 -14.09 -0.81 12.39
N THR A 22 -15.35 -0.52 12.05
CA THR A 22 -15.70 0.16 10.79
C THR A 22 -15.08 1.56 10.71
N GLU A 23 -15.19 2.34 11.78
CA GLU A 23 -14.60 3.68 11.87
C GLU A 23 -13.07 3.60 11.75
N GLY A 24 -12.42 2.67 12.43
CA GLY A 24 -10.98 2.48 12.35
C GLY A 24 -10.47 2.12 10.96
N ARG A 25 -11.22 1.33 10.17
CA ARG A 25 -10.89 1.07 8.76
C ARG A 25 -10.97 2.33 7.91
N ARG A 26 -11.97 3.18 8.12
CA ARG A 26 -12.08 4.49 7.44
C ARG A 26 -10.92 5.41 7.83
N HIS A 27 -10.57 5.46 9.11
CA HIS A 27 -9.43 6.22 9.59
C HIS A 27 -8.12 5.73 8.98
N LEU A 28 -7.92 4.41 8.89
CA LEU A 28 -6.74 3.84 8.24
C LEU A 28 -6.68 4.24 6.76
N LEU A 29 -7.77 4.08 6.00
CA LEU A 29 -7.82 4.51 4.60
C LEU A 29 -7.47 6.00 4.48
N THR A 30 -8.11 6.85 5.29
CA THR A 30 -7.88 8.30 5.27
C THR A 30 -6.43 8.63 5.59
N ALA A 31 -5.85 8.03 6.64
CA ALA A 31 -4.48 8.25 7.04
C ALA A 31 -3.48 7.82 5.95
N ALA A 32 -3.71 6.66 5.31
CA ALA A 32 -2.89 6.17 4.20
C ALA A 32 -2.98 7.08 2.95
N LEU A 33 -4.18 7.59 2.63
CA LEU A 33 -4.38 8.56 1.55
C LEU A 33 -3.64 9.87 1.85
N VAL A 34 -3.81 10.44 3.04
CA VAL A 34 -3.15 11.69 3.44
C VAL A 34 -1.63 11.54 3.43
N TRP A 35 -1.11 10.44 3.97
CA TRP A 35 0.32 10.12 3.98
C TRP A 35 0.89 9.98 2.55
N GLY A 36 0.17 9.33 1.64
CA GLY A 36 0.64 9.03 0.28
C GLY A 36 0.40 10.11 -0.79
N THR A 37 -0.48 11.08 -0.55
CA THR A 37 -0.93 12.05 -1.58
C THR A 37 -0.03 13.28 -1.72
N GLY A 38 0.66 13.65 -0.63
CA GLY A 38 1.33 14.95 -0.54
C GLY A 38 0.34 16.12 -0.46
N THR A 39 0.81 17.35 -0.70
CA THR A 39 0.05 18.59 -0.42
C THR A 39 -0.57 19.25 -1.64
N LYS A 40 -0.38 18.71 -2.86
CA LYS A 40 -0.92 19.33 -4.09
C LYS A 40 -2.44 19.21 -4.12
N ALA A 41 -3.14 20.34 -4.23
CA ALA A 41 -4.62 20.42 -4.17
C ALA A 41 -5.31 19.43 -5.13
N ARG A 42 -4.88 19.37 -6.41
CA ARG A 42 -5.43 18.43 -7.39
C ARG A 42 -5.32 16.96 -6.95
N SER A 43 -4.23 16.60 -6.30
CA SER A 43 -4.03 15.24 -5.78
C SER A 43 -4.99 14.96 -4.62
N VAL A 44 -5.20 15.94 -3.74
CA VAL A 44 -6.13 15.84 -2.60
C VAL A 44 -7.57 15.69 -3.08
N THR A 45 -8.03 16.54 -4.00
CA THR A 45 -9.40 16.46 -4.56
C THR A 45 -9.68 15.10 -5.18
N ARG A 46 -8.76 14.59 -6.00
CA ARG A 46 -8.87 13.25 -6.61
C ARG A 46 -8.94 12.11 -5.58
N ARG A 47 -8.37 12.28 -4.39
CA ARG A 47 -8.49 11.27 -3.31
C ARG A 47 -9.77 11.43 -2.52
N ALA A 48 -10.26 12.65 -2.33
CA ALA A 48 -11.55 12.89 -1.69
C ALA A 48 -12.72 12.29 -2.49
N GLU A 49 -12.62 12.24 -3.83
CA GLU A 49 -13.62 11.61 -4.72
C GLU A 49 -13.93 10.15 -4.38
N ILE A 50 -12.98 9.41 -3.78
CA ILE A 50 -13.18 8.02 -3.33
C ILE A 50 -14.39 7.94 -2.38
N PHE A 51 -14.47 8.86 -1.42
CA PHE A 51 -15.52 8.87 -0.40
C PHE A 51 -16.87 9.28 -0.99
N ALA A 52 -16.89 10.17 -1.99
CA ALA A 52 -18.13 10.57 -2.65
C ALA A 52 -18.71 9.43 -3.51
N VAL A 53 -17.86 8.72 -4.25
CA VAL A 53 -18.29 7.73 -5.24
C VAL A 53 -18.53 6.35 -4.63
N SER A 54 -17.82 5.98 -3.55
CA SER A 54 -17.96 4.68 -2.88
C SER A 54 -18.64 4.78 -1.49
N ALA A 55 -19.33 5.88 -1.20
CA ALA A 55 -19.93 6.14 0.13
C ALA A 55 -20.75 4.96 0.69
N ARG A 56 -21.46 4.23 -0.19
CA ARG A 56 -22.39 3.15 0.21
C ARG A 56 -21.72 1.82 0.51
N ASP A 57 -20.57 1.51 -0.10
CA ASP A 57 -19.97 0.18 -0.08
C ASP A 57 -18.51 0.15 0.43
N ILE A 58 -17.89 1.32 0.66
CA ILE A 58 -16.51 1.43 1.10
C ILE A 58 -16.22 0.64 2.37
N ASP A 59 -17.14 0.63 3.34
CA ASP A 59 -16.94 -0.09 4.61
C ASP A 59 -16.98 -1.61 4.43
N ALA A 60 -17.92 -2.09 3.63
CA ALA A 60 -18.06 -3.51 3.34
C ALA A 60 -16.82 -4.01 2.60
N ARG A 61 -16.35 -3.27 1.59
CA ARG A 61 -15.14 -3.58 0.81
C ARG A 61 -13.87 -3.54 1.66
N LEU A 62 -13.72 -2.51 2.50
CA LEU A 62 -12.59 -2.43 3.44
C LEU A 62 -12.61 -3.60 4.44
N LYS A 63 -13.78 -3.93 5.00
CA LYS A 63 -13.94 -5.07 5.91
C LYS A 63 -13.56 -6.38 5.22
N ALA A 64 -14.06 -6.62 4.01
CA ALA A 64 -13.79 -7.83 3.25
C ALA A 64 -12.30 -7.94 2.86
N GLY A 65 -11.72 -6.92 2.23
CA GLY A 65 -10.32 -6.95 1.80
C GLY A 65 -9.32 -7.06 2.97
N LEU A 66 -9.56 -6.37 4.08
CA LEU A 66 -8.73 -6.52 5.29
C LEU A 66 -8.99 -7.83 6.04
N GLY A 67 -10.19 -8.41 5.90
CA GLY A 67 -10.47 -9.78 6.32
C GLY A 67 -9.63 -10.79 5.55
N THR A 68 -9.60 -10.67 4.21
CA THR A 68 -8.74 -11.49 3.34
C THR A 68 -7.27 -11.35 3.71
N LEU A 69 -6.80 -10.15 4.04
CA LEU A 69 -5.42 -9.95 4.50
C LEU A 69 -5.08 -10.80 5.72
N ARG A 70 -5.95 -10.81 6.73
CA ARG A 70 -5.74 -11.59 7.95
C ARG A 70 -5.84 -13.10 7.73
N GLN A 71 -6.70 -13.54 6.80
CA GLN A 71 -7.01 -14.96 6.62
C GLN A 71 -6.13 -15.65 5.57
N ALA A 72 -5.75 -14.93 4.51
CA ALA A 72 -5.12 -15.48 3.32
C ALA A 72 -3.87 -14.70 2.86
N GLY A 73 -3.46 -13.69 3.62
CA GLY A 73 -2.22 -12.96 3.40
C GLY A 73 -2.28 -11.87 2.32
N PRO A 74 -1.14 -11.20 2.06
CA PRO A 74 -1.11 -9.96 1.29
C PRO A 74 -1.45 -10.13 -0.19
N VAL A 75 -1.07 -11.26 -0.81
CA VAL A 75 -1.34 -11.51 -2.24
C VAL A 75 -2.82 -11.71 -2.50
N ALA A 76 -3.52 -12.44 -1.61
CA ALA A 76 -4.97 -12.62 -1.70
C ALA A 76 -5.71 -11.30 -1.45
N ALA A 77 -5.26 -10.50 -0.48
CA ALA A 77 -5.82 -9.18 -0.22
C ALA A 77 -5.60 -8.20 -1.39
N TYR A 78 -4.43 -8.25 -2.04
CA TYR A 78 -4.18 -7.50 -3.26
C TYR A 78 -5.17 -7.88 -4.35
N TYR A 79 -5.35 -9.18 -4.61
CA TYR A 79 -6.33 -9.67 -5.59
C TYR A 79 -7.73 -9.15 -5.26
N ALA A 80 -8.15 -9.24 -4.00
CA ALA A 80 -9.46 -8.75 -3.55
C ALA A 80 -9.63 -7.25 -3.85
N PHE A 81 -8.70 -6.38 -3.44
CA PHE A 81 -8.79 -4.94 -3.70
C PHE A 81 -8.64 -4.56 -5.19
N ASN A 82 -7.97 -5.40 -5.98
CA ASN A 82 -7.81 -5.16 -7.41
C ASN A 82 -9.00 -5.69 -8.24
N ASN A 83 -9.88 -6.51 -7.64
CA ASN A 83 -11.01 -7.15 -8.32
C ASN A 83 -12.28 -7.04 -7.46
N ASP A 84 -12.65 -8.08 -6.71
CA ASP A 84 -13.97 -8.25 -6.09
C ASP A 84 -14.32 -7.16 -5.07
N GLN A 85 -13.31 -6.69 -4.33
CA GLN A 85 -13.40 -5.66 -3.29
C GLN A 85 -12.85 -4.31 -3.78
N HIS A 86 -12.85 -4.09 -5.10
CA HIS A 86 -12.39 -2.84 -5.72
C HIS A 86 -13.19 -1.63 -5.24
N ILE A 87 -12.46 -0.63 -4.73
CA ILE A 87 -13.02 0.69 -4.36
C ILE A 87 -12.68 1.66 -5.48
N LYS A 88 -13.71 2.28 -6.07
CA LYS A 88 -13.53 3.15 -7.24
C LYS A 88 -12.58 4.31 -6.92
N HIS A 89 -11.63 4.57 -7.83
CA HIS A 89 -10.53 5.55 -7.70
C HIS A 89 -9.44 5.23 -6.65
N LEU A 90 -9.56 4.13 -5.90
CA LEU A 90 -8.51 3.63 -5.03
C LEU A 90 -7.61 2.64 -5.80
N GLY A 91 -6.61 3.17 -6.48
CA GLY A 91 -5.65 2.35 -7.22
C GLY A 91 -4.63 1.60 -6.34
N PRO A 92 -3.87 0.66 -6.92
CA PRO A 92 -2.92 -0.21 -6.21
C PRO A 92 -1.84 0.53 -5.44
N ALA A 93 -1.36 1.67 -5.93
CA ALA A 93 -0.40 2.50 -5.20
C ALA A 93 -0.90 2.98 -3.82
N PHE A 94 -2.22 3.05 -3.61
CA PHE A 94 -2.83 3.51 -2.37
C PHE A 94 -3.39 2.37 -1.55
N PHE A 95 -4.10 1.39 -2.14
CA PHE A 95 -4.57 0.27 -1.33
C PHE A 95 -3.40 -0.58 -0.81
N THR A 96 -2.26 -0.68 -1.50
CA THR A 96 -1.07 -1.37 -0.94
C THR A 96 -0.51 -0.67 0.30
N LYS A 97 -0.71 0.65 0.44
CA LYS A 97 -0.38 1.38 1.68
C LYS A 97 -1.32 0.97 2.80
N VAL A 98 -2.62 0.85 2.52
CA VAL A 98 -3.60 0.33 3.48
C VAL A 98 -3.24 -1.10 3.92
N LEU A 99 -2.89 -1.98 2.98
CA LEU A 99 -2.44 -3.34 3.27
C LEU A 99 -1.17 -3.35 4.12
N TYR A 100 -0.15 -2.56 3.72
CA TYR A 100 1.11 -2.42 4.45
C TYR A 100 0.84 -2.07 5.91
N PHE A 101 0.11 -0.99 6.18
CA PHE A 101 -0.12 -0.53 7.55
C PHE A 101 -1.03 -1.49 8.35
N ALA A 102 -2.04 -2.11 7.74
CA ALA A 102 -2.90 -3.06 8.43
C ALA A 102 -2.18 -4.38 8.78
N GLY A 103 -1.33 -4.87 7.87
CA GLY A 103 -0.70 -6.18 8.00
C GLY A 103 0.69 -6.17 8.65
N HIS A 104 1.31 -4.99 8.83
CA HIS A 104 2.69 -4.90 9.32
C HIS A 104 2.92 -5.59 10.68
N GLU A 105 1.97 -5.44 11.61
CA GLU A 105 2.03 -6.04 12.96
C GLU A 105 1.21 -7.35 13.05
N GLN A 106 0.42 -7.69 12.02
CA GLN A 106 -0.54 -8.80 12.07
C GLN A 106 -0.13 -10.02 11.24
N CYS A 107 0.76 -9.86 10.26
CA CYS A 107 1.22 -10.94 9.40
C CYS A 107 2.59 -11.45 9.88
N ASP A 108 2.78 -12.76 9.82
CA ASP A 108 4.08 -13.41 10.02
C ASP A 108 5.15 -12.79 9.12
N GLU A 109 6.39 -12.77 9.61
CA GLU A 109 7.55 -12.18 8.92
C GLU A 109 7.78 -12.75 7.53
N THR A 110 7.32 -13.97 7.28
CA THR A 110 7.51 -14.69 6.03
C THR A 110 6.88 -13.97 4.83
N TRP A 111 5.73 -13.30 5.00
CA TRP A 111 4.98 -12.69 3.89
C TRP A 111 4.23 -11.42 4.32
N ARG A 112 4.95 -10.37 4.73
CA ARG A 112 4.33 -9.09 5.09
C ARG A 112 3.92 -8.30 3.84
N PRO A 113 2.79 -7.57 3.86
CA PRO A 113 2.43 -6.67 2.76
C PRO A 113 3.48 -5.57 2.60
N LEU A 114 3.88 -5.31 1.35
CA LEU A 114 4.75 -4.21 0.96
C LEU A 114 4.01 -3.21 0.06
N ILE A 115 4.49 -1.97 0.03
CA ILE A 115 3.95 -0.87 -0.76
C ILE A 115 4.52 -0.95 -2.18
N LEU A 116 3.63 -1.17 -3.16
CA LEU A 116 3.97 -1.05 -4.57
C LEU A 116 3.44 0.27 -5.11
N ASP A 117 4.34 1.19 -5.46
CA ASP A 117 3.99 2.43 -6.16
C ASP A 117 4.88 2.70 -7.37
N ARG A 118 4.64 3.82 -8.05
CA ARG A 118 5.34 4.16 -9.29
C ARG A 118 6.85 4.27 -9.14
N PHE A 119 7.37 4.62 -7.97
CA PHE A 119 8.81 4.78 -7.76
C PHE A 119 9.44 3.43 -7.48
N VAL A 120 8.80 2.60 -6.65
CA VAL A 120 9.20 1.21 -6.47
C VAL A 120 9.20 0.48 -7.82
N ALA A 121 8.14 0.62 -8.62
CA ALA A 121 8.07 0.01 -9.95
C ALA A 121 9.14 0.53 -10.92
N LEU A 122 9.51 1.81 -10.85
CA LEU A 122 10.58 2.38 -11.67
C LEU A 122 11.95 1.82 -11.30
N ALA A 123 12.22 1.67 -9.99
CA ALA A 123 13.43 1.03 -9.50
C ALA A 123 13.50 -0.45 -9.88
N LEU A 124 12.40 -1.20 -9.74
CA LEU A 124 12.33 -2.60 -10.16
C LEU A 124 12.61 -2.73 -11.67
N ARG A 125 12.05 -1.86 -12.50
CA ARG A 125 12.33 -1.81 -13.94
C ARG A 125 13.80 -1.53 -14.26
N ALA A 126 14.50 -0.79 -13.41
CA ALA A 126 15.90 -0.47 -13.61
C ALA A 126 16.85 -1.55 -13.06
N ALA A 127 16.45 -2.30 -12.03
CA ALA A 127 17.24 -3.38 -11.45
C ALA A 127 17.01 -4.74 -12.11
N ASP A 128 15.77 -5.06 -12.50
CA ASP A 128 15.42 -6.32 -13.13
C ASP A 128 15.58 -6.18 -14.65
N THR A 129 16.71 -6.65 -15.16
CA THR A 129 17.04 -6.60 -16.59
C THR A 129 16.37 -7.71 -17.39
N GLU A 130 15.76 -8.70 -16.72
CA GLU A 130 15.16 -9.86 -17.37
C GLU A 130 13.67 -9.64 -17.68
N GLU A 131 12.98 -8.78 -16.92
CA GLU A 131 11.57 -8.48 -17.12
C GLU A 131 11.27 -6.98 -17.24
N THR A 132 10.40 -6.62 -18.19
CA THR A 132 9.91 -5.24 -18.31
C THR A 132 8.79 -4.98 -17.29
N TRP A 133 9.17 -4.54 -16.10
CA TRP A 133 8.22 -4.16 -15.05
C TRP A 133 7.27 -3.04 -15.52
N PRO A 134 5.94 -3.22 -15.40
CA PRO A 134 4.99 -2.17 -15.75
C PRO A 134 5.08 -1.03 -14.73
N THR A 135 4.94 0.21 -15.20
CA THR A 135 5.02 1.41 -14.34
C THR A 135 3.68 1.78 -13.69
N SER A 136 2.60 1.09 -14.07
CA SER A 136 1.25 1.21 -13.50
C SER A 136 0.41 -0.02 -13.87
N GLY A 137 -0.80 -0.15 -13.32
CA GLY A 137 -1.70 -1.26 -13.67
C GLY A 137 -1.20 -2.64 -13.23
N TRP A 138 -0.46 -2.69 -12.11
CA TRP A 138 0.13 -3.93 -11.61
C TRP A 138 -0.96 -4.97 -11.32
N THR A 139 -0.85 -6.14 -11.95
CA THR A 139 -1.73 -7.28 -11.68
C THR A 139 -1.28 -8.04 -10.44
N THR A 140 -2.12 -8.95 -9.93
CA THR A 140 -1.77 -9.80 -8.77
C THR A 140 -0.47 -10.59 -8.97
N PRO A 141 -0.16 -11.17 -10.15
CA PRO A 141 1.14 -11.79 -10.41
C PRO A 141 2.33 -10.85 -10.20
N TRP A 142 2.26 -9.60 -10.69
CA TRP A 142 3.32 -8.60 -10.48
C TRP A 142 3.52 -8.29 -9.00
N TYR A 143 2.43 -8.11 -8.26
CA TYR A 143 2.51 -7.85 -6.83
C TYR A 143 3.10 -9.05 -6.07
N ARG A 144 2.70 -10.28 -6.41
CA ARG A 144 3.26 -11.50 -5.81
C ARG A 144 4.77 -11.60 -6.07
N ARG A 145 5.20 -11.41 -7.31
CA ARG A 145 6.62 -11.44 -7.70
C ARG A 145 7.41 -10.40 -6.90
N TYR A 146 6.90 -9.16 -6.84
CA TYR A 146 7.52 -8.08 -6.09
C TYR A 146 7.71 -8.43 -4.61
N VAL A 147 6.65 -8.88 -3.93
CA VAL A 147 6.71 -9.24 -2.51
C VAL A 147 7.70 -10.39 -2.31
N HIS A 148 7.68 -11.42 -3.15
CA HIS A 148 8.58 -12.58 -3.09
C HIS A 148 10.05 -12.19 -3.22
N ILE A 149 10.42 -11.53 -4.32
CA ILE A 149 11.80 -11.13 -4.57
C ILE A 149 12.28 -10.21 -3.43
N THR A 150 11.45 -9.25 -2.99
CA THR A 150 11.84 -8.33 -1.91
C THR A 150 12.11 -9.06 -0.59
N HIS A 151 11.29 -10.05 -0.21
CA HIS A 151 11.51 -10.84 1.00
C HIS A 151 12.75 -11.73 0.87
N GLU A 152 12.99 -12.35 -0.28
CA GLU A 152 14.21 -13.14 -0.50
C GLU A 152 15.48 -12.30 -0.39
N HIS A 153 15.48 -11.09 -0.97
CA HIS A 153 16.61 -10.17 -0.85
C HIS A 153 16.81 -9.69 0.58
N ALA A 154 15.73 -9.39 1.29
CA ALA A 154 15.78 -8.98 2.70
C ALA A 154 16.38 -10.09 3.57
N LEU A 155 15.95 -11.35 3.36
CA LEU A 155 16.50 -12.53 4.04
C LEU A 155 18.00 -12.68 3.77
N LYS A 156 18.43 -12.61 2.50
CA LYS A 156 19.84 -12.72 2.10
C LYS A 156 20.70 -11.59 2.70
N ALA A 157 20.15 -10.39 2.83
CA ALA A 157 20.85 -9.23 3.36
C ALA A 157 20.76 -9.07 4.89
N GLY A 158 19.95 -9.89 5.59
CA GLY A 158 19.75 -9.79 7.04
C GLY A 158 19.05 -8.50 7.47
N VAL A 159 18.14 -7.97 6.65
CA VAL A 159 17.38 -6.73 6.92
C VAL A 159 15.88 -6.97 6.84
N ALA A 160 15.07 -6.03 7.33
CA ALA A 160 13.62 -6.13 7.20
C ALA A 160 13.17 -5.87 5.74
N PRO A 161 12.13 -6.57 5.23
CA PRO A 161 11.64 -6.38 3.86
C PRO A 161 11.24 -4.95 3.50
N ASP A 162 10.74 -4.18 4.47
CA ASP A 162 10.37 -2.79 4.26
C ASP A 162 11.58 -1.82 4.16
N GLN A 163 12.77 -2.25 4.61
CA GLN A 163 14.02 -1.54 4.33
C GLN A 163 14.42 -1.68 2.85
N ILE A 164 14.23 -2.86 2.26
CA ILE A 164 14.46 -3.05 0.82
C ILE A 164 13.43 -2.25 0.01
N GLU A 165 12.14 -2.29 0.38
CA GLU A 165 11.12 -1.40 -0.22
C GLU A 165 11.52 0.08 -0.14
N ALA A 166 11.98 0.55 1.02
CA ALA A 166 12.40 1.94 1.21
C ALA A 166 13.61 2.32 0.34
N ALA A 167 14.55 1.39 0.14
CA ALA A 167 15.69 1.58 -0.75
C ALA A 167 15.23 1.68 -2.22
N LEU A 168 14.35 0.77 -2.67
CA LEU A 168 13.75 0.82 -4.01
C LEU A 168 12.99 2.12 -4.24
N PHE A 169 12.17 2.55 -3.29
CA PHE A 169 11.45 3.81 -3.37
C PHE A 169 12.41 5.02 -3.50
N SER A 170 13.47 5.05 -2.70
CA SER A 170 14.45 6.14 -2.68
C SER A 170 15.22 6.22 -4.00
N TRP A 171 15.67 5.07 -4.53
CA TRP A 171 16.35 5.00 -5.82
C TRP A 171 15.41 5.35 -6.97
N GLY A 172 14.17 4.82 -6.98
CA GLY A 172 13.16 5.15 -7.98
C GLY A 172 12.82 6.63 -8.05
N LYS A 173 12.91 7.36 -6.93
CA LYS A 173 12.78 8.82 -6.92
C LYS A 173 13.91 9.54 -7.62
N GLN A 174 15.12 8.98 -7.65
CA GLN A 174 16.29 9.54 -8.33
C GLN A 174 16.25 9.29 -9.84
N LEU A 175 15.53 8.25 -10.28
CA LEU A 175 15.34 7.92 -11.70
C LEU A 175 14.25 8.76 -12.41
N LYS A 176 13.55 9.63 -11.68
CA LYS A 176 12.42 10.42 -12.20
C LYS A 176 12.83 11.82 -12.64
#